data_AF-A0A0Q3SMA2-F1
#
_entry.id   AF-A0A0Q3SMA2-F1
#
_cell.length_a   1.000
_cell.length_b   1.000
_cell.length_c   1.000
_cell.angle_alpha   90.00
_cell.angle_beta   90.00
_cell.angle_gamma   90.00
#
_symmetry.space_group_name_H-M   'P 1'
#
loop_
_entity.id
_entity.type
_entity.pdbx_description
1 polymer ?
#
loop_
_entity_poly.entity_id
_entity_poly.type
_entity_poly.pdbx_seq_one_letter_code
_entity_poly.pdbx_strand_id
1 'polypeptide(L)'
;MNTTYIDFTDIGDYEDFYAQLKEKIKLPDHFGDNLDALSDVISGELKMPLHIEFVNMSVDQLEIFEDLLTTLEDAEDSVEDFTFTYFLEQFEDEEDAEESEEE
;
A
#
# COMPACT_ATOMS: atom_id res chain seq x y z
N MET A 1 -14.14 -3.35 10.14
CA MET A 1 -12.97 -2.80 9.44
C MET A 1 -12.49 -3.87 8.48
N ASN A 2 -12.50 -3.55 7.20
CA ASN A 2 -12.00 -4.45 6.15
C ASN A 2 -10.54 -4.09 5.87
N THR A 3 -9.62 -5.03 6.02
CA THR A 3 -8.20 -4.78 5.73
C THR A 3 -7.82 -5.45 4.42
N THR A 4 -7.21 -4.66 3.53
CA THR A 4 -6.67 -5.11 2.25
C THR A 4 -5.16 -5.00 2.28
N TYR A 5 -4.49 -6.14 2.11
CA TYR A 5 -3.04 -6.23 2.02
C TYR A 5 -2.61 -6.27 0.56
N ILE A 6 -1.64 -5.42 0.19
CA ILE A 6 -0.98 -5.41 -1.12
C ILE A 6 0.49 -5.74 -0.93
N ASP A 7 0.92 -6.81 -1.58
CA ASP A 7 2.29 -7.33 -1.48
C ASP A 7 3.13 -6.74 -2.61
N PHE A 8 4.12 -5.93 -2.25
CA PHE A 8 5.00 -5.24 -3.21
C PHE A 8 6.18 -6.10 -3.69
N THR A 9 6.29 -7.36 -3.26
CA THR A 9 7.37 -8.28 -3.68
C THR A 9 7.48 -8.41 -5.20
N ASP A 10 6.34 -8.47 -5.90
CA ASP A 10 6.27 -8.65 -7.36
C ASP A 10 5.70 -7.41 -8.08
N ILE A 11 5.68 -6.23 -7.44
CA ILE A 11 5.16 -4.99 -8.04
C ILE A 11 6.32 -4.15 -8.57
N GLY A 12 6.51 -4.08 -9.89
CA GLY A 12 7.54 -3.23 -10.50
C GLY A 12 7.06 -1.83 -10.86
N ASP A 13 5.77 -1.70 -11.19
CA ASP A 13 5.18 -0.46 -11.69
C ASP A 13 3.68 -0.34 -11.38
N TYR A 14 3.06 0.76 -11.83
CA TYR A 14 1.65 1.05 -11.58
C TYR A 14 0.69 0.04 -12.22
N GLU A 15 1.03 -0.56 -13.36
CA GLU A 15 0.20 -1.59 -14.00
C GLU A 15 0.08 -2.82 -13.08
N ASP A 16 1.20 -3.28 -12.53
CA ASP A 16 1.24 -4.39 -11.56
C ASP A 16 0.42 -4.06 -10.30
N PHE A 17 0.58 -2.84 -9.79
CA PHE A 17 -0.16 -2.38 -8.61
C PHE A 17 -1.68 -2.40 -8.84
N TYR A 18 -2.17 -1.81 -9.93
CA TYR A 18 -3.61 -1.77 -10.21
C TYR A 18 -4.16 -3.17 -10.51
N ALA A 19 -3.36 -4.05 -11.12
CA ALA A 19 -3.73 -5.45 -11.29
C ALA A 19 -3.98 -6.13 -9.93
N GLN A 20 -3.03 -6.04 -9.00
CA GLN A 20 -3.20 -6.59 -7.65
C GLN A 20 -4.38 -5.95 -6.91
N LEU A 21 -4.54 -4.63 -6.98
CA LEU A 21 -5.62 -3.92 -6.33
C LEU A 21 -7.00 -4.44 -6.78
N LYS A 22 -7.20 -4.65 -8.09
CA LYS A 22 -8.43 -5.20 -8.66
C LYS A 22 -8.75 -6.62 -8.21
N GLU A 23 -7.72 -7.42 -7.92
CA GLU A 23 -7.91 -8.78 -7.40
C GLU A 23 -8.35 -8.78 -5.93
N LYS A 24 -7.87 -7.82 -5.14
CA LYS A 24 -8.17 -7.74 -3.70
C LYS A 24 -9.45 -6.96 -3.40
N ILE A 25 -9.71 -5.89 -4.15
CA ILE A 25 -10.84 -4.99 -3.95
C ILE A 25 -11.76 -5.06 -5.16
N LYS A 26 -13.07 -5.19 -4.90
CA LYS A 26 -14.08 -5.12 -5.95
C LYS A 26 -14.25 -3.67 -6.42
N LEU A 27 -13.44 -3.29 -7.41
CA LEU A 27 -13.48 -1.99 -8.07
C LEU A 27 -14.63 -1.93 -9.10
N PRO A 28 -15.14 -0.71 -9.42
CA PRO A 28 -16.15 -0.54 -10.45
C PRO A 28 -15.60 -0.79 -11.86
N ASP A 29 -16.48 -1.18 -12.79
CA ASP A 29 -16.11 -1.48 -14.19
C ASP A 29 -15.49 -0.27 -14.93
N HIS A 30 -15.72 0.95 -14.45
CA HIS A 30 -15.17 2.19 -15.02
C HIS A 30 -13.85 2.64 -14.38
N PHE A 31 -13.24 1.82 -13.52
CA PHE A 31 -11.97 2.17 -12.87
C PHE A 31 -10.86 2.43 -13.92
N GLY A 32 -10.24 3.61 -13.85
CA GLY A 32 -9.38 4.16 -14.90
C GLY A 32 -7.89 3.82 -14.80
N ASP A 33 -7.46 2.97 -13.86
CA ASP A 33 -6.05 2.58 -13.67
C ASP A 33 -5.09 3.76 -13.51
N ASN A 34 -5.50 4.74 -12.70
CA ASN A 34 -4.72 5.94 -12.39
C ASN A 34 -5.06 6.48 -10.99
N LEU A 35 -4.26 7.43 -10.50
CA LEU A 35 -4.38 7.97 -9.14
C LEU A 35 -5.67 8.77 -8.94
N ASP A 36 -6.11 9.53 -9.93
CA ASP A 36 -7.39 10.25 -9.88
C ASP A 36 -8.55 9.26 -9.67
N ALA A 37 -8.57 8.18 -10.45
CA ALA A 37 -9.58 7.12 -10.33
C ALA A 37 -9.51 6.41 -8.98
N LEU A 38 -8.31 6.20 -8.43
CA LEU A 38 -8.12 5.63 -7.10
C LEU A 38 -8.69 6.53 -6.00
N SER A 39 -8.41 7.83 -6.05
CA SER A 39 -8.95 8.81 -5.10
C SER A 39 -10.48 8.89 -5.18
N ASP A 40 -11.04 8.92 -6.39
CA ASP A 40 -12.50 8.95 -6.62
C ASP A 40 -13.18 7.72 -6.01
N VAL A 41 -12.66 6.51 -6.23
CA VAL A 41 -13.29 5.30 -5.69
C VAL A 41 -13.16 5.23 -4.17
N ILE A 42 -12.02 5.63 -3.59
CA ILE A 42 -11.82 5.64 -2.13
C ILE A 42 -12.80 6.61 -1.47
N SER A 43 -12.98 7.81 -2.04
CA SER A 43 -13.80 8.86 -1.43
C SER A 43 -15.32 8.64 -1.55
N GLY A 44 -15.80 7.77 -2.44
CA GLY A 44 -17.24 7.65 -2.69
C GLY A 44 -17.80 6.28 -3.06
N GLU A 45 -16.99 5.36 -3.61
CA GLU A 45 -17.50 4.09 -4.16
C GLU A 45 -17.12 2.86 -3.34
N LEU A 46 -16.01 2.92 -2.60
CA LEU A 46 -15.54 1.82 -1.75
C LEU A 46 -16.35 1.70 -0.47
N LYS A 47 -16.39 0.46 0.04
CA LYS A 47 -17.12 0.14 1.28
C LYS A 47 -16.25 0.40 2.51
N MET A 48 -16.67 1.37 3.32
CA MET A 48 -16.04 1.70 4.61
C MET A 48 -16.57 0.85 5.79
N PRO A 49 -15.82 0.74 6.91
CA PRO A 49 -14.43 1.17 7.10
C PRO A 49 -13.42 0.29 6.34
N LEU A 50 -12.44 0.91 5.69
CA LEU A 50 -11.42 0.27 4.87
C LEU A 50 -10.02 0.64 5.36
N HIS A 51 -9.17 -0.36 5.48
CA HIS A 51 -7.74 -0.20 5.73
C HIS A 51 -6.96 -0.79 4.56
N ILE A 52 -6.06 -0.01 3.97
CA ILE A 52 -5.10 -0.49 2.97
C ILE A 52 -3.73 -0.55 3.64
N GLU A 53 -3.07 -1.71 3.51
CA GLU A 53 -1.73 -1.94 4.04
C GLU A 53 -0.82 -2.44 2.93
N PHE A 54 0.30 -1.75 2.71
CA PHE A 54 1.35 -2.21 1.81
C PHE A 54 2.42 -2.96 2.60
N VAL A 55 2.82 -4.13 2.11
CA VAL A 55 3.85 -4.98 2.73
C VAL A 55 4.94 -5.31 1.73
N ASN A 56 6.14 -5.60 2.22
CA ASN A 56 7.30 -5.95 1.43
C ASN A 56 7.68 -4.87 0.39
N MET A 57 7.54 -3.60 0.75
CA MET A 57 8.00 -2.51 -0.11
C MET A 57 9.52 -2.38 -0.07
N SER A 58 10.16 -2.27 -1.21
CA SER A 58 11.58 -1.93 -1.30
C SER A 58 11.79 -0.42 -1.19
N VAL A 59 13.03 -0.01 -0.88
CA VAL A 59 13.39 1.42 -0.82
C VAL A 59 13.25 2.09 -2.19
N ASP A 60 13.65 1.41 -3.26
CA ASP A 60 13.50 1.93 -4.63
C ASP A 60 12.02 2.13 -5.01
N GLN A 61 11.13 1.26 -4.53
CA GLN A 61 9.69 1.39 -4.77
C GLN A 61 9.10 2.62 -4.06
N LEU A 62 9.66 3.08 -2.94
CA LEU A 62 9.18 4.33 -2.33
C LEU A 62 9.29 5.52 -3.28
N GLU A 63 10.37 5.61 -4.05
CA GLU A 63 10.55 6.69 -5.04
C GLU A 63 9.63 6.49 -6.25
N ILE A 64 9.44 5.25 -6.71
CA ILE A 64 8.57 4.95 -7.86
C ILE A 64 7.09 5.26 -7.54
N PHE A 65 6.68 4.97 -6.31
CA PHE A 65 5.30 5.09 -5.86
C PHE A 65 5.04 6.29 -4.94
N GLU A 66 5.93 7.29 -4.92
CA GLU A 66 5.79 8.50 -4.07
C GLU A 66 4.42 9.16 -4.23
N ASP A 67 3.98 9.36 -5.48
CA ASP A 67 2.67 9.96 -5.78
C ASP A 67 1.50 9.10 -5.29
N LEU A 68 1.63 7.77 -5.36
CA LEU A 68 0.63 6.82 -4.85
C LEU A 68 0.52 6.88 -3.33
N LEU A 69 1.67 6.83 -2.64
CA LEU A 69 1.72 6.93 -1.18
C LEU A 69 1.09 8.23 -0.72
N THR A 70 1.49 9.35 -1.32
CA THR A 70 0.92 10.67 -1.04
C THR A 70 -0.59 10.70 -1.26
N THR A 71 -1.07 10.12 -2.37
CA THR A 71 -2.51 10.06 -2.67
C THR A 71 -3.30 9.30 -1.60
N LEU A 72 -2.75 8.21 -1.06
CA LEU A 72 -3.39 7.41 -0.01
C LEU A 72 -3.33 8.09 1.36
N GLU A 73 -2.23 8.79 1.67
CA GLU A 73 -2.09 9.60 2.88
C GLU A 73 -3.09 10.78 2.87
N ASP A 74 -3.22 11.50 1.75
CA ASP A 74 -4.23 12.56 1.58
C ASP A 74 -5.66 12.02 1.72
N ALA A 75 -5.90 10.81 1.21
CA ALA A 75 -7.20 10.15 1.36
C ALA A 75 -7.49 9.75 2.81
N GLU A 76 -6.48 9.34 3.60
CA GLU A 76 -6.64 9.06 5.03
C GLU A 76 -7.07 10.31 5.82
N ASP A 77 -6.49 11.47 5.52
CA ASP A 77 -6.88 12.72 6.18
C ASP A 77 -8.28 13.20 5.74
N SER A 78 -8.62 12.97 4.47
CA SER A 78 -9.84 13.52 3.85
C SER A 78 -11.08 12.62 3.98
N VAL A 79 -10.91 11.30 4.04
CA VAL A 79 -12.00 10.32 3.95
C VAL A 79 -12.20 9.63 5.30
N GLU A 80 -13.34 9.91 5.94
CA GLU A 80 -13.70 9.26 7.20
C GLU A 80 -13.72 7.73 7.05
N ASP A 81 -13.23 7.02 8.07
CA ASP A 81 -13.16 5.56 8.14
C ASP A 81 -12.25 4.87 7.10
N PHE A 82 -11.45 5.63 6.35
CA PHE A 82 -10.32 5.14 5.56
C PHE A 82 -9.01 5.28 6.36
N THR A 83 -8.12 4.30 6.24
CA THR A 83 -6.80 4.30 6.91
C THR A 83 -5.76 3.65 6.03
N PHE A 84 -4.53 4.14 6.08
CA PHE A 84 -3.44 3.66 5.22
C PHE A 84 -2.13 3.47 6.00
N THR A 85 -1.44 2.36 5.75
CA THR A 85 -0.09 2.11 6.27
C THR A 85 0.76 1.39 5.23
N TYR A 86 2.08 1.53 5.33
CA TYR A 86 3.02 0.76 4.52
C TYR A 86 4.22 0.32 5.35
N PHE A 87 4.78 -0.83 4.98
CA PHE A 87 5.96 -1.43 5.61
C PHE A 87 6.99 -1.82 4.57
N LEU A 88 8.25 -1.50 4.87
CA LEU A 88 9.36 -1.92 4.05
C LEU A 88 9.66 -3.40 4.25
N GLU A 89 10.22 -4.04 3.22
CA GLU A 89 10.84 -5.35 3.35
C GLU A 89 11.92 -5.27 4.45
N GLN A 90 11.88 -6.23 5.37
CA GLN A 90 12.92 -6.35 6.39
C GLN A 90 14.04 -7.18 5.79
N PHE A 91 15.18 -6.53 5.53
CA PHE A 91 16.42 -7.27 5.41
C PHE A 91 16.77 -7.73 6.83
N GLU A 92 16.88 -9.05 7.04
CA GLU A 92 17.61 -9.56 8.20
C GLU A 92 19.04 -9.05 8.04
N ASP A 93 19.36 -7.89 8.62
CA ASP A 93 20.75 -7.53 8.88
C ASP A 93 21.32 -8.69 9.69
N GLU A 94 22.21 -9.47 9.07
CA GLU A 94 22.96 -10.57 9.67
C GLU A 94 23.93 -10.08 10.78
N GLU A 95 23.67 -8.90 11.38
CA GLU A 95 24.52 -8.18 12.33
C GLU A 95 23.94 -8.09 13.76
N ASP A 96 22.99 -8.95 14.14
CA ASP A 96 22.63 -9.17 15.56
C ASP A 96 23.25 -10.48 16.13
N ALA A 97 24.34 -10.96 15.53
CA ALA A 97 25.04 -12.16 15.99
C ALA A 97 26.18 -11.89 17.01
N GLU A 98 26.56 -10.63 17.30
CA GLU A 98 27.71 -10.34 18.16
C GLU A 98 27.49 -9.22 19.20
N GLU A 99 26.70 -9.48 20.24
CA GLU A 99 26.91 -8.93 21.61
C GLU A 99 25.97 -9.71 22.56
N SER A 100 26.38 -10.58 23.48
CA SER A 100 27.57 -10.62 24.30
C SER A 100 27.65 -12.00 24.98
N GLU A 101 28.74 -12.73 24.73
CA GLU A 101 29.30 -13.65 25.73
C GLU A 101 29.92 -12.79 26.85
N GLU A 102 29.46 -12.99 28.09
CA GLU A 102 30.01 -12.59 29.41
C GLU A 102 28.79 -12.26 30.31
N GLU A 103 28.44 -12.99 31.35
CA GLU A 103 29.23 -13.62 32.43
C GLU A 103 28.45 -14.78 33.09
#